data_AF-A0A6I5NFZ0-F1
#
_entry.id   AF-A0A6I5NFZ0-F1
#
_cell.length_a   1.000
_cell.length_b   1.000
_cell.length_c   1.000
_cell.angle_alpha   90.00
_cell.angle_beta   90.00
_cell.angle_gamma   90.00
#
_symmetry.space_group_name_H-M   'P 1'
#
loop_
_entity.id
_entity.type
_entity.pdbx_description
1 polymer ?
#
loop_
_entity_poly.entity_id
_entity_poly.type
_entity_poly.pdbx_seq_one_letter_code
_entity_poly.pdbx_strand_id
1 'polypeptide(L)'
;MNTNDPTDHADTVDQTEPDESSKDNDAGQAPRDVRHTGHVVAAVVAAIVAVCASTAVVRSLNYRSNLHETALSTCQTQAAAVDDSMTALTKAIDDAATESAYTSDDVADPNTLNDLEDMLTRANALPDIPACQATATTNDLLDNASRLEIYNENVENLTRAVEIAQKAVVSSHTELENMNQ
;
A
#
# COMPACT_ATOMS: atom_id res chain seq x y z
N MET A 1 52.86 33.81 -17.37
CA MET A 1 52.47 34.95 -16.50
C MET A 1 51.24 34.49 -15.75
N ASN A 2 51.46 34.00 -14.53
CA ASN A 2 51.17 34.71 -13.27
C ASN A 2 49.65 34.89 -13.10
N THR A 3 48.99 34.51 -12.03
CA THR A 3 49.34 34.05 -10.66
C THR A 3 47.94 33.89 -10.02
N ASN A 4 47.65 32.97 -9.11
CA ASN A 4 47.91 33.14 -7.67
C ASN A 4 47.28 31.92 -6.98
N ASP A 5 48.10 31.14 -6.29
CA ASP A 5 47.76 30.61 -4.97
C ASP A 5 48.09 31.73 -3.97
N PRO A 6 47.32 31.92 -2.88
CA PRO A 6 47.79 31.43 -1.58
C PRO A 6 46.61 30.86 -0.76
N THR A 7 46.78 29.94 0.17
CA THR A 7 47.26 30.22 1.54
C THR A 7 47.30 28.85 2.23
N ASP A 8 48.48 28.28 2.51
CA ASP A 8 49.32 28.51 3.70
C ASP A 8 48.78 27.73 4.92
N HIS A 9 49.46 26.64 5.27
CA HIS A 9 50.24 26.48 6.52
C HIS A 9 49.38 26.06 7.72
N ALA A 10 49.82 25.23 8.64
CA ALA A 10 51.03 24.41 8.82
C ALA A 10 50.77 23.55 10.06
N ASP A 11 51.55 22.48 10.20
CA ASP A 11 51.92 21.82 11.46
C ASP A 11 50.80 21.40 12.43
N THR A 12 50.70 20.13 12.85
CA THR A 12 51.71 19.55 13.74
C THR A 12 51.50 18.05 13.88
N VAL A 13 52.61 17.34 14.00
CA VAL A 13 52.72 15.94 14.46
C VAL A 13 52.49 15.90 15.97
N ASP A 14 51.66 15.00 16.48
CA ASP A 14 51.89 14.37 17.79
C ASP A 14 51.18 13.01 17.90
N GLN A 15 51.95 12.00 18.30
CA GLN A 15 51.49 10.69 18.71
C GLN A 15 51.27 10.71 20.23
N THR A 16 50.05 10.45 20.71
CA THR A 16 49.82 10.04 22.09
C THR A 16 48.61 9.08 22.15
N GLU A 17 48.85 7.80 22.41
CA GLU A 17 47.88 6.87 23.04
C GLU A 17 48.04 6.97 24.57
N PRO A 18 47.18 6.37 25.42
CA PRO A 18 45.73 6.08 25.38
C PRO A 18 45.00 6.69 26.62
N ASP A 19 43.66 6.77 26.66
CA ASP A 19 42.82 6.35 27.82
C ASP A 19 41.30 6.57 27.61
N GLU A 20 40.54 5.81 28.38
CA GLU A 20 39.08 5.69 28.56
C GLU A 20 38.14 6.81 28.09
N SER A 21 37.05 6.43 27.40
CA SER A 21 35.73 6.28 28.05
C SER A 21 34.59 6.33 27.03
N SER A 22 33.73 5.30 27.10
CA SER A 22 32.28 5.39 26.92
C SER A 22 31.66 5.59 25.52
N LYS A 23 30.81 4.60 25.21
CA LYS A 23 29.55 4.62 24.45
C LYS A 23 29.63 4.15 23.00
N ASP A 24 29.13 2.92 22.86
CA ASP A 24 28.47 2.37 21.68
C ASP A 24 27.64 3.43 20.94
N ASN A 25 27.88 3.56 19.64
CA ASN A 25 26.95 3.25 18.55
C ASN A 25 27.37 3.97 17.25
N ASP A 26 27.17 3.24 16.15
CA ASP A 26 26.91 3.71 14.79
C ASP A 26 28.06 4.02 13.80
N ALA A 27 27.95 3.29 12.69
CA ALA A 27 28.25 3.63 11.29
C ALA A 27 29.69 3.88 10.79
N GLY A 28 29.99 3.25 9.64
CA GLY A 28 31.06 3.63 8.71
C GLY A 28 32.07 2.51 8.42
N GLN A 29 31.74 1.51 7.60
CA GLN A 29 31.97 1.51 6.14
C GLN A 29 33.45 1.41 5.73
N ALA A 30 33.81 0.27 5.12
CA ALA A 30 34.92 0.21 4.18
C ALA A 30 34.44 -0.43 2.86
N PRO A 31 34.89 0.08 1.70
CA PRO A 31 34.17 -0.01 0.43
C PRO A 31 34.79 -1.06 -0.50
N ARG A 32 34.00 -1.74 -1.35
CA ARG A 32 34.43 -2.21 -2.71
C ARG A 32 33.25 -2.38 -3.67
N ASP A 33 33.14 -1.36 -4.50
CA ASP A 33 32.79 -1.28 -5.91
C ASP A 33 32.38 -2.54 -6.74
N VAL A 34 31.50 -2.23 -7.72
CA VAL A 34 31.07 -2.90 -8.97
C VAL A 34 30.39 -4.28 -8.98
N ARG A 35 29.05 -4.25 -9.15
CA ARG A 35 28.34 -4.65 -10.40
C ARG A 35 26.86 -4.25 -10.36
N HIS A 36 26.54 -3.08 -10.91
CA HIS A 36 25.18 -2.54 -11.02
C HIS A 36 24.36 -3.19 -12.14
N THR A 37 23.81 -4.40 -11.95
CA THR A 37 22.65 -4.86 -12.75
C THR A 37 21.88 -6.04 -12.14
N GLY A 38 21.78 -6.12 -10.80
CA GLY A 38 21.04 -7.20 -10.14
C GLY A 38 20.25 -6.81 -8.88
N HIS A 39 20.40 -5.56 -8.42
CA HIS A 39 19.95 -5.18 -7.07
C HIS A 39 18.48 -4.73 -6.97
N VAL A 40 17.81 -4.45 -8.09
CA VAL A 40 16.39 -4.03 -8.05
C VAL A 40 15.48 -5.21 -7.71
N VAL A 41 15.78 -6.40 -8.23
CA VAL A 41 14.98 -7.61 -7.97
C VAL A 41 15.17 -8.13 -6.54
N ALA A 42 16.36 -7.98 -5.97
CA ALA A 42 16.65 -8.44 -4.61
C ALA A 42 15.96 -7.60 -3.52
N ALA A 43 15.71 -6.30 -3.77
CA ALA A 43 15.09 -5.40 -2.81
C ALA A 43 13.57 -5.66 -2.66
N VAL A 44 12.89 -5.98 -3.76
CA VAL A 44 11.44 -6.27 -3.76
C VAL A 44 11.13 -7.56 -2.99
N VAL A 45 11.99 -8.58 -3.10
CA VAL A 45 11.83 -9.84 -2.37
C VAL A 45 12.01 -9.66 -0.86
N ALA A 46 12.90 -8.75 -0.42
CA ALA A 46 13.13 -8.52 1.01
C ALA A 46 12.00 -7.71 1.68
N ALA A 47 11.37 -6.76 0.97
CA ALA A 47 10.26 -5.97 1.49
C ALA A 47 9.00 -6.82 1.71
N ILE A 48 8.73 -7.79 0.83
CA ILE A 48 7.58 -8.70 0.94
C ILE A 48 7.75 -9.67 2.14
N VAL A 49 8.98 -10.04 2.49
CA VAL A 49 9.25 -10.89 3.68
C VAL A 49 9.00 -10.14 4.98
N ALA A 50 9.17 -8.81 5.03
CA ALA A 50 9.02 -8.05 6.27
C ALA A 50 7.57 -7.92 6.77
N VAL A 51 6.57 -7.97 5.87
CA VAL A 51 5.14 -7.93 6.25
C VAL A 51 4.65 -9.31 6.74
N CYS A 52 5.34 -10.40 6.38
CA CYS A 52 5.03 -11.76 6.85
C CYS A 52 5.98 -12.29 7.96
N ALA A 53 6.93 -11.47 8.45
CA ALA A 53 8.01 -11.90 9.33
C ALA A 53 7.60 -12.19 10.80
N SER A 54 6.31 -12.20 11.15
CA SER A 54 5.89 -12.65 12.49
C SER A 54 5.91 -14.17 12.65
N THR A 55 6.02 -14.97 11.57
CA THR A 55 5.92 -16.45 11.69
C THR A 55 6.97 -17.30 10.96
N ALA A 56 7.92 -16.75 10.20
CA ALA A 56 8.69 -17.54 9.21
C ALA A 56 10.23 -17.52 9.32
N VAL A 57 10.83 -17.55 10.52
CA VAL A 57 12.31 -17.47 10.67
C VAL A 57 13.05 -18.82 10.52
N VAL A 58 12.39 -19.97 10.38
CA VAL A 58 13.08 -21.28 10.34
C VAL A 58 12.76 -22.05 9.06
N ARG A 59 13.73 -22.16 8.12
CA ARG A 59 14.04 -23.34 7.25
C ARG A 59 14.57 -22.93 5.86
N SER A 60 15.89 -22.79 5.72
CA SER A 60 16.54 -22.36 4.47
C SER A 60 16.97 -23.47 3.49
N LEU A 61 16.68 -24.77 3.72
CA LEU A 61 17.11 -25.85 2.79
C LEU A 61 15.99 -26.78 2.27
N ASN A 62 14.75 -26.63 2.76
CA ASN A 62 13.52 -27.19 2.17
C ASN A 62 12.83 -26.15 1.24
N TYR A 63 13.65 -25.22 0.73
CA TYR A 63 13.26 -23.85 0.38
C TYR A 63 12.36 -23.79 -0.86
N ARG A 64 12.58 -24.57 -1.92
CA ARG A 64 11.79 -24.45 -3.16
C ARG A 64 10.36 -25.00 -3.09
N SER A 65 10.14 -26.14 -2.45
CA SER A 65 8.78 -26.67 -2.22
C SER A 65 8.03 -25.82 -1.21
N ASN A 66 8.70 -25.36 -0.15
CA ASN A 66 8.13 -24.42 0.81
C ASN A 66 7.79 -23.07 0.18
N LEU A 67 8.56 -22.59 -0.81
CA LEU A 67 8.32 -21.29 -1.44
C LEU A 67 7.01 -21.27 -2.23
N HIS A 68 6.68 -22.35 -2.95
CA HIS A 68 5.40 -22.43 -3.65
C HIS A 68 4.23 -22.46 -2.66
N GLU A 69 4.32 -23.31 -1.63
CA GLU A 69 3.30 -23.38 -0.57
C GLU A 69 3.15 -22.05 0.17
N THR A 70 4.26 -21.36 0.45
CA THR A 70 4.28 -20.04 1.08
C THR A 70 3.64 -19.00 0.16
N ALA A 71 4.03 -18.94 -1.12
CA ALA A 71 3.45 -18.00 -2.08
C ALA A 71 1.95 -18.25 -2.28
N LEU A 72 1.51 -19.52 -2.31
CA LEU A 72 0.09 -19.88 -2.39
C LEU A 72 -0.66 -19.40 -1.15
N SER A 73 -0.13 -19.70 0.04
CA SER A 73 -0.72 -19.26 1.31
C SER A 73 -0.80 -17.74 1.40
N THR A 74 0.28 -17.01 1.07
CA THR A 74 0.29 -15.55 1.02
C THR A 74 -0.76 -15.01 0.05
N CYS A 75 -0.81 -15.54 -1.18
CA CYS A 75 -1.83 -15.15 -2.16
C CYS A 75 -3.25 -15.36 -1.59
N GLN A 76 -3.52 -16.52 -0.99
CA GLN A 76 -4.82 -16.84 -0.39
C GLN A 76 -5.18 -15.93 0.79
N THR A 77 -4.20 -15.57 1.63
CA THR A 77 -4.41 -14.59 2.70
C THR A 77 -4.81 -13.22 2.14
N GLN A 78 -4.11 -12.74 1.10
CA GLN A 78 -4.48 -11.47 0.46
C GLN A 78 -5.85 -11.56 -0.23
N ALA A 79 -6.19 -12.70 -0.82
CA ALA A 79 -7.51 -12.93 -1.40
C ALA A 79 -8.62 -12.91 -0.34
N ALA A 80 -8.37 -13.47 0.85
CA ALA A 80 -9.32 -13.40 1.95
C ALA A 80 -9.50 -11.96 2.47
N ALA A 81 -8.43 -11.16 2.55
CA ALA A 81 -8.53 -9.75 2.91
C ALA A 81 -9.36 -8.95 1.89
N VAL A 82 -9.22 -9.26 0.59
CA VAL A 82 -10.07 -8.67 -0.45
C VAL A 82 -11.55 -9.04 -0.25
N ASP A 83 -11.86 -10.29 0.14
CA ASP A 83 -13.23 -10.73 0.40
C ASP A 83 -13.90 -9.94 1.53
N ASP A 84 -13.15 -9.68 2.62
CA ASP A 84 -13.60 -8.84 3.72
C ASP A 84 -13.91 -7.40 3.25
N SER A 85 -13.02 -6.81 2.44
CA SER A 85 -13.23 -5.46 1.89
C SER A 85 -14.36 -5.39 0.88
N MET A 86 -14.56 -6.43 0.06
CA MET A 86 -15.70 -6.52 -0.86
C MET A 86 -17.02 -6.64 -0.10
N THR A 87 -17.03 -7.32 1.04
CA THR A 87 -18.18 -7.36 1.94
C THR A 87 -18.50 -5.96 2.48
N ALA A 88 -17.48 -5.21 2.91
CA ALA A 88 -17.65 -3.83 3.35
C ALA A 88 -18.15 -2.91 2.23
N LEU A 89 -17.62 -3.04 1.01
CA LEU A 89 -18.08 -2.29 -0.15
C LEU A 89 -19.55 -2.60 -0.48
N THR A 90 -19.92 -3.88 -0.48
CA THR A 90 -21.31 -4.32 -0.71
C THR A 90 -22.25 -3.70 0.31
N LYS A 91 -21.87 -3.70 1.58
CA LYS A 91 -22.64 -3.04 2.63
C LYS A 91 -22.77 -1.53 2.38
N ALA A 92 -21.70 -0.85 1.98
CA ALA A 92 -21.76 0.59 1.68
C ALA A 92 -22.68 0.90 0.48
N ILE A 93 -22.69 0.04 -0.54
CA ILE A 93 -23.62 0.12 -1.67
C ILE A 93 -25.07 -0.06 -1.19
N ASP A 94 -25.32 -1.09 -0.37
CA ASP A 94 -26.66 -1.38 0.18
C ASP A 94 -27.17 -0.24 1.07
N ASP A 95 -26.30 0.31 1.94
CA ASP A 95 -26.63 1.45 2.79
C ASP A 95 -27.00 2.68 1.94
N ALA A 96 -26.30 2.90 0.82
CA ALA A 96 -26.56 4.01 -0.10
C ALA A 96 -27.75 3.79 -1.05
N ALA A 97 -28.36 2.60 -1.07
CA ALA A 97 -29.44 2.28 -1.99
C ALA A 97 -30.67 3.19 -1.79
N THR A 98 -30.95 3.58 -0.55
CA THR A 98 -32.07 4.48 -0.24
C THR A 98 -31.83 5.87 -0.83
N GLU A 99 -30.66 6.46 -0.58
CA GLU A 99 -30.29 7.77 -1.08
C GLU A 99 -30.12 7.80 -2.60
N SER A 100 -29.69 6.69 -3.20
CA SER A 100 -29.59 6.57 -4.66
C SER A 100 -30.93 6.65 -5.39
N ALA A 101 -32.05 6.47 -4.69
CA ALA A 101 -33.39 6.58 -5.23
C ALA A 101 -33.96 8.01 -5.16
N TYR A 102 -33.27 8.95 -4.52
CA TYR A 102 -33.67 10.34 -4.45
C TYR A 102 -33.59 11.02 -5.82
N THR A 103 -34.45 12.02 -6.00
CA THR A 103 -34.52 12.85 -7.20
C THR A 103 -33.96 14.25 -6.93
N SER A 104 -33.78 15.05 -7.97
CA SER A 104 -33.30 16.44 -7.83
C SER A 104 -34.20 17.31 -6.95
N ASP A 105 -35.48 16.95 -6.80
CA ASP A 105 -36.44 17.68 -5.96
C ASP A 105 -36.33 17.28 -4.48
N ASP A 106 -35.60 16.21 -4.17
CA ASP A 106 -35.40 15.71 -2.81
C ASP A 106 -34.12 16.28 -2.18
N VAL A 107 -33.27 16.99 -2.92
CA VAL A 107 -31.98 17.50 -2.41
C VAL A 107 -31.75 18.97 -2.74
N ALA A 108 -30.98 19.66 -1.91
CA ALA A 108 -30.61 21.05 -2.15
C ALA A 108 -29.57 21.21 -3.29
N ASP A 109 -28.68 20.24 -3.46
CA ASP A 109 -27.64 20.17 -4.48
C ASP A 109 -27.74 18.86 -5.28
N PRO A 110 -28.31 18.91 -6.50
CA PRO A 110 -28.42 17.74 -7.37
C PRO A 110 -27.09 17.10 -7.76
N ASN A 111 -25.95 17.80 -7.62
CA ASN A 111 -24.65 17.19 -7.93
C ASN A 111 -24.28 16.08 -6.95
N THR A 112 -24.78 16.14 -5.72
CA THR A 112 -24.54 15.07 -4.73
C THR A 112 -25.11 13.71 -5.19
N LEU A 113 -26.23 13.72 -5.92
CA LEU A 113 -26.81 12.50 -6.52
C LEU A 113 -25.94 11.98 -7.66
N ASN A 114 -25.44 12.86 -8.53
CA ASN A 114 -24.55 12.48 -9.63
C ASN A 114 -23.23 11.89 -9.10
N ASP A 115 -22.67 12.48 -8.04
CA ASP A 115 -21.44 11.99 -7.39
C ASP A 115 -21.67 10.61 -6.78
N LEU A 116 -22.81 10.39 -6.12
CA LEU A 116 -23.18 9.08 -5.58
C LEU A 116 -23.34 8.04 -6.70
N GLU A 117 -24.05 8.37 -7.78
CA GLU A 117 -24.24 7.48 -8.93
C GLU A 117 -22.91 7.10 -9.60
N ASP A 118 -21.98 8.06 -9.77
CA ASP A 118 -20.66 7.80 -10.32
C ASP A 118 -19.85 6.86 -9.41
N MET A 119 -19.87 7.05 -8.09
CA MET A 119 -19.18 6.15 -7.16
C MET A 119 -19.78 4.74 -7.17
N LEU A 120 -21.12 4.62 -7.21
CA LEU A 120 -21.80 3.32 -7.32
C LEU A 120 -21.48 2.64 -8.66
N THR A 121 -21.43 3.39 -9.75
CA THR A 121 -21.06 2.86 -11.08
C THR A 121 -19.63 2.32 -11.06
N ARG A 122 -18.69 3.07 -10.48
CA ARG A 122 -17.30 2.63 -10.32
C ARG A 122 -17.19 1.39 -9.44
N ALA A 123 -17.99 1.30 -8.36
CA ALA A 123 -18.02 0.15 -7.47
C ALA A 123 -18.50 -1.13 -8.18
N ASN A 124 -19.48 -1.00 -9.06
CA ASN A 124 -19.96 -2.11 -9.88
C ASN A 124 -19.05 -2.46 -11.07
N ALA A 125 -18.12 -1.59 -11.43
CA ALA A 125 -17.16 -1.76 -12.52
C ALA A 125 -15.77 -2.22 -12.06
N LEU A 126 -15.66 -2.75 -10.84
CA LEU A 126 -14.41 -3.31 -10.34
C LEU A 126 -13.91 -4.45 -11.26
N PRO A 127 -12.59 -4.54 -11.47
CA PRO A 127 -12.02 -5.61 -12.30
C PRO A 127 -12.12 -6.97 -11.61
N ASP A 128 -11.87 -8.04 -12.36
CA ASP A 128 -11.85 -9.39 -11.78
C ASP A 128 -10.75 -9.54 -10.72
N ILE A 129 -11.09 -10.18 -9.60
CA ILE A 129 -10.18 -10.48 -8.51
C ILE A 129 -9.11 -11.48 -8.99
N PRO A 130 -7.80 -11.18 -8.82
CA PRO A 130 -6.74 -12.12 -9.16
C PRO A 130 -6.90 -13.47 -8.44
N ALA A 131 -6.76 -14.57 -9.19
CA ALA A 131 -6.96 -15.92 -8.65
C ALA A 131 -5.67 -16.52 -8.05
N CYS A 132 -5.79 -17.18 -6.90
CA CYS A 132 -4.70 -17.91 -6.23
C CYS A 132 -4.83 -19.43 -6.44
N GLN A 133 -4.51 -19.90 -7.64
CA GLN A 133 -4.63 -21.34 -7.99
C GLN A 133 -3.39 -22.12 -7.55
N ALA A 134 -3.58 -23.30 -6.95
CA ALA A 134 -2.47 -24.18 -6.56
C ALA A 134 -1.62 -24.67 -7.74
N THR A 135 -2.16 -24.67 -8.95
CA THR A 135 -1.46 -25.04 -10.20
C THR A 135 -0.62 -23.89 -10.78
N ALA A 136 -0.76 -22.66 -10.26
CA ALA A 136 0.00 -21.51 -10.72
C ALA A 136 1.48 -21.61 -10.32
N THR A 137 2.35 -20.90 -11.03
CA THR A 137 3.78 -20.86 -10.67
C THR A 137 4.00 -20.00 -9.41
N THR A 138 5.12 -20.21 -8.70
CA THR A 138 5.47 -19.39 -7.54
C THR A 138 5.51 -17.89 -7.86
N ASN A 139 6.02 -17.52 -9.04
CA ASN A 139 6.09 -16.11 -9.45
C ASN A 139 4.70 -15.54 -9.71
N ASP A 140 3.82 -16.30 -10.37
CA ASP A 140 2.44 -15.85 -10.62
C ASP A 140 1.67 -15.69 -9.29
N LEU A 141 1.90 -16.57 -8.32
CA LEU A 141 1.29 -16.47 -6.99
C LEU A 141 1.75 -15.21 -6.25
N LEU A 142 3.04 -14.87 -6.32
CA LEU A 142 3.56 -13.65 -5.71
C LEU A 142 3.07 -12.38 -6.43
N ASP A 143 3.02 -12.40 -7.76
CA ASP A 143 2.46 -11.30 -8.56
C ASP A 143 0.97 -11.10 -8.24
N ASN A 144 0.19 -12.18 -8.21
CA ASN A 144 -1.22 -12.13 -7.85
C ASN A 144 -1.43 -11.64 -6.40
N ALA A 145 -0.58 -12.04 -5.45
CA ALA A 145 -0.64 -11.53 -4.09
C ALA A 145 -0.44 -10.01 -4.03
N SER A 146 0.52 -9.46 -4.78
CA SER A 146 0.75 -8.01 -4.87
C SER A 146 -0.41 -7.29 -5.58
N ARG A 147 -0.96 -7.89 -6.64
CA ARG A 147 -2.14 -7.36 -7.32
C ARG A 147 -3.38 -7.37 -6.42
N LEU A 148 -3.53 -8.35 -5.54
CA LEU A 148 -4.60 -8.43 -4.55
C LEU A 148 -4.48 -7.33 -3.49
N GLU A 149 -3.26 -6.99 -3.06
CA GLU A 149 -3.03 -5.87 -2.14
C GLU A 149 -3.48 -4.54 -2.75
N ILE A 150 -3.05 -4.26 -3.99
CA ILE A 150 -3.48 -3.05 -4.73
C ILE A 150 -4.99 -3.07 -4.96
N TYR A 151 -5.55 -4.24 -5.30
CA TYR A 151 -7.00 -4.40 -5.46
C TYR A 151 -7.73 -4.08 -4.16
N ASN A 152 -7.24 -4.59 -3.02
CA ASN A 152 -7.82 -4.33 -1.71
C ASN A 152 -7.83 -2.83 -1.39
N GLU A 153 -6.71 -2.14 -1.57
CA GLU A 153 -6.63 -0.68 -1.36
C GLU A 153 -7.63 0.08 -2.23
N ASN A 154 -7.80 -0.33 -3.49
CA ASN A 154 -8.78 0.28 -4.39
C ASN A 154 -10.21 0.05 -3.91
N VAL A 155 -10.55 -1.16 -3.47
CA VAL A 155 -11.86 -1.48 -2.89
C VAL A 155 -12.11 -0.62 -1.66
N GLU A 156 -11.17 -0.55 -0.71
CA GLU A 156 -11.32 0.26 0.50
C GLU A 156 -11.48 1.76 0.19
N ASN A 157 -10.71 2.28 -0.76
CA ASN A 157 -10.84 3.67 -1.20
C ASN A 157 -12.21 3.94 -1.81
N LEU A 158 -12.73 3.00 -2.60
CA LEU A 158 -14.03 3.11 -3.24
C LEU A 158 -15.17 3.00 -2.23
N THR A 159 -15.07 2.11 -1.24
CA THR A 159 -16.00 2.03 -0.11
C THR A 159 -16.11 3.37 0.60
N ARG A 160 -14.96 3.98 0.96
CA ARG A 160 -14.94 5.31 1.58
C ARG A 160 -15.57 6.38 0.69
N ALA A 161 -15.32 6.34 -0.61
CA ALA A 161 -15.89 7.30 -1.55
C ALA A 161 -17.42 7.18 -1.64
N VAL A 162 -17.96 5.96 -1.70
CA VAL A 162 -19.40 5.70 -1.65
C VAL A 162 -20.02 6.24 -0.36
N GLU A 163 -19.41 5.94 0.80
CA GLU A 163 -19.91 6.45 2.10
C GLU A 163 -19.90 7.98 2.19
N ILE A 164 -18.87 8.63 1.65
CA ILE A 164 -18.77 10.09 1.62
C ILE A 164 -19.85 10.68 0.71
N ALA A 165 -20.03 10.12 -0.48
CA ALA A 165 -21.05 10.57 -1.43
C ALA A 165 -22.47 10.37 -0.85
N GLN A 166 -22.74 9.22 -0.22
CA GLN A 166 -24.00 8.98 0.49
C GLN A 166 -24.26 10.04 1.55
N LYS A 167 -23.28 10.31 2.43
CA LYS A 167 -23.42 11.36 3.47
C LYS A 167 -23.66 12.75 2.87
N ALA A 168 -23.07 13.05 1.72
CA ALA A 168 -23.31 14.31 1.02
C ALA A 168 -24.77 14.41 0.55
N VAL A 169 -25.34 13.34 -0.02
CA VAL A 169 -26.76 13.29 -0.40
C VAL A 169 -27.66 13.48 0.81
N VAL A 170 -27.42 12.75 1.91
CA VAL A 170 -28.19 12.92 3.17
C VAL A 170 -28.11 14.35 3.68
N SER A 171 -26.92 14.94 3.71
CA SER A 171 -26.73 16.32 4.15
C SER A 171 -27.50 17.30 3.26
N SER A 172 -27.48 17.09 1.95
CA SER A 172 -28.18 17.94 0.98
C SER A 172 -29.71 17.82 1.09
N HIS A 173 -30.21 16.61 1.36
CA HIS A 173 -31.62 16.37 1.65
C HIS A 173 -32.08 17.14 2.90
N THR A 174 -31.35 16.99 4.01
CA THR A 174 -31.66 17.71 5.26
C THR A 174 -31.56 19.23 5.11
N GLU A 175 -30.63 19.74 4.29
CA GLU A 175 -30.56 21.17 3.99
C GLU A 175 -31.85 21.66 3.30
N LEU A 176 -32.35 20.91 2.31
CA LEU A 176 -33.60 21.23 1.63
C LEU A 176 -34.80 21.24 2.59
N GLU A 177 -34.89 20.24 3.48
CA GLU A 177 -35.95 20.17 4.50
C GLU A 177 -35.93 21.38 5.44
N ASN A 178 -34.75 21.91 5.76
CA ASN A 178 -34.60 23.09 6.62
C ASN A 178 -34.95 24.39 5.89
N MET A 179 -34.77 24.47 4.57
CA MET A 179 -35.16 25.64 3.77
C MET A 179 -36.68 25.75 3.58
N ASN A 180 -37.40 24.63 3.69
CA ASN A 180 -38.85 24.56 3.49
C ASN A 180 -39.67 24.75 4.78
N GLN A 181 -39.01 24.96 5.92
CA GLN A 181 -39.63 25.25 7.24
C GLN A 181 -39.73 26.76 7.50
#